data_AF-A0A4Q0VTT3-F1
#
_entry.id   AF-A0A4Q0VTT3-F1
#
_cell.length_a   1.000
_cell.length_b   1.000
_cell.length_c   1.000
_cell.angle_alpha   90.00
_cell.angle_beta   90.00
_cell.angle_gamma   90.00
#
_symmetry.space_group_name_H-M   'P 1'
#
loop_
_entity.id
_entity.type
_entity.pdbx_description
1 polymer ?
#
loop_
_entity_poly.entity_id
_entity_poly.type
_entity_poly.pdbx_seq_one_letter_code
_entity_poly.pdbx_strand_id
1 'polypeptide(L)'
;MKRRVFLVFTILLLAAGSFLTTLGTDHVEANSTLKKKIKSIQEEREENQSELDQKEKEIKAIEQKMKLLNDEIKVIDHQTATTNQQIREKDKEIESTKERIEDLMLEIQQLEERIAERDDLLKSRVRSMYKNGGSVNYLEVILGARSFGDLVNRISALSTIAQQDRNILEAHHNDKLAVEAAKAQMEDELIALEDQLSELEGLKATLEQQRKEKDRLMAQLKTQEGQLHAELGELEEADEILAAQEKAMQQELIAWQERQKRLEEERKRQAEEAARSGQTHAAPPVTAAGTFMRPTTGSITSPYGWRWGSMHHGIDIGKGGRSGDVHVVAVEAGTVIRSYYSASYGNTVMISHNVEGQVITTLYAHLENRFVSDGQRVEKGQLLGYMGNTGRSFGPHLHFEVHEGPWNGAKSNSVDPLRYIPR
;
A
#
# COMPACT_ATOMS: atom_id res chain seq x y z
N MET A 1 -28.48 -8.43 32.41
CA MET A 1 -28.39 -8.17 33.87
C MET A 1 -28.27 -6.67 34.09
N LYS A 2 -29.07 -6.14 35.02
CA LYS A 2 -29.44 -4.73 35.18
C LYS A 2 -28.23 -3.86 35.57
N ARG A 3 -27.92 -2.80 34.80
CA ARG A 3 -27.01 -1.72 35.25
C ARG A 3 -27.82 -0.62 35.94
N ARG A 4 -27.48 -0.40 37.20
CA ARG A 4 -28.08 0.58 38.11
C ARG A 4 -27.65 2.00 37.69
N VAL A 5 -28.63 2.86 37.46
CA VAL A 5 -28.48 4.32 37.37
C VAL A 5 -28.37 4.84 38.81
N PHE A 6 -27.28 5.54 39.13
CA PHE A 6 -27.16 6.26 40.40
C PHE A 6 -27.50 7.74 40.21
N LEU A 7 -28.25 8.22 41.18
CA LEU A 7 -28.98 9.47 41.30
C LEU A 7 -28.10 10.72 41.26
N VAL A 8 -28.60 11.72 40.55
CA VAL A 8 -28.36 13.15 40.75
C VAL A 8 -29.02 13.56 42.07
N PHE A 9 -28.30 14.26 42.96
CA PHE A 9 -28.91 15.10 43.98
C PHE A 9 -28.23 16.46 44.02
N THR A 10 -29.01 17.44 43.59
CA THR A 10 -28.88 18.89 43.82
C THR A 10 -28.92 19.21 45.31
N ILE A 11 -28.02 20.09 45.76
CA ILE A 11 -28.27 20.97 46.92
C ILE A 11 -27.97 22.40 46.47
N LEU A 12 -29.03 23.22 46.49
CA LEU A 12 -29.03 24.63 46.16
C LEU A 12 -29.33 25.43 47.45
N LEU A 13 -28.47 26.42 47.72
CA LEU A 13 -28.76 27.76 48.28
C LEU A 13 -29.19 27.97 49.76
N LEU A 14 -28.38 28.78 50.47
CA LEU A 14 -28.69 30.09 51.10
C LEU A 14 -27.54 30.41 52.10
N ALA A 15 -26.65 31.39 51.94
CA ALA A 15 -26.74 32.85 51.77
C ALA A 15 -26.20 33.58 53.01
N ALA A 16 -25.56 34.72 52.74
CA ALA A 16 -25.13 35.81 53.62
C ALA A 16 -23.78 35.67 54.36
N GLY A 17 -22.84 36.55 54.00
CA GLY A 17 -21.74 36.94 54.88
C GLY A 17 -20.49 37.42 54.16
N SER A 18 -20.34 38.74 54.09
CA SER A 18 -19.05 39.44 54.05
C SER A 18 -18.33 39.55 52.70
N PHE A 19 -18.53 40.73 52.10
CA PHE A 19 -17.61 41.41 51.20
C PHE A 19 -16.21 41.47 51.85
N LEU A 20 -15.34 40.50 51.55
CA LEU A 20 -13.90 40.57 51.81
C LEU A 20 -13.17 40.22 50.52
N THR A 21 -12.48 41.24 50.01
CA THR A 21 -11.46 41.25 48.95
C THR A 21 -10.88 39.87 48.57
N THR A 22 -11.41 39.26 47.51
CA THR A 22 -10.82 38.12 46.81
C THR A 22 -9.79 38.63 45.80
N LEU A 23 -8.56 38.86 46.26
CA LEU A 23 -7.41 39.16 45.37
C LEU A 23 -6.19 38.28 45.70
N GLY A 24 -6.40 37.13 46.35
CA GLY A 24 -5.35 36.17 46.70
C GLY A 24 -5.64 34.70 46.36
N THR A 25 -6.86 34.39 45.91
CA THR A 25 -7.31 33.00 45.63
C THR A 25 -6.86 32.52 44.24
N ASP A 26 -6.92 33.40 43.24
CA ASP A 26 -6.71 33.04 41.84
C ASP A 26 -5.27 32.53 41.56
N HIS A 27 -4.29 33.00 42.33
CA HIS A 27 -2.89 32.63 42.17
C HIS A 27 -2.54 31.25 42.77
N VAL A 28 -3.11 30.89 43.92
CA VAL A 28 -2.87 29.58 44.55
C VAL A 28 -3.55 28.48 43.74
N GLU A 29 -4.73 28.77 43.19
CA GLU A 29 -5.52 27.85 42.38
C GLU A 29 -4.82 27.52 41.05
N ALA A 30 -4.24 28.50 40.37
CA ALA A 30 -3.47 28.32 39.13
C ALA A 30 -2.24 27.40 39.30
N ASN A 31 -1.47 27.54 40.40
CA ASN A 31 -0.31 26.69 40.69
C ASN A 31 -0.72 25.24 41.02
N SER A 32 -1.79 25.08 41.81
CA SER A 32 -2.33 23.75 42.11
C SER A 32 -2.83 23.03 40.85
N THR A 33 -3.43 23.79 39.92
CA THR A 33 -3.95 23.30 38.65
C THR A 33 -2.83 22.87 37.72
N LEU A 34 -1.74 23.65 37.63
CA LEU A 34 -0.58 23.31 36.81
C LEU A 34 0.13 22.05 37.32
N LYS A 35 0.30 21.89 38.63
CA LYS A 35 0.87 20.67 39.23
C LYS A 35 0.01 19.42 38.98
N LYS A 36 -1.33 19.54 39.08
CA LYS A 36 -2.25 18.44 38.72
C LYS A 36 -2.12 18.05 37.25
N LYS A 37 -1.99 19.02 36.35
CA LYS A 37 -1.79 18.78 34.90
C LYS A 37 -0.46 18.08 34.62
N ILE A 38 0.64 18.51 35.25
CA ILE A 38 1.94 17.83 35.13
C ILE A 38 1.83 16.36 35.58
N LYS A 39 1.19 16.10 36.73
CA LYS A 39 0.99 14.73 37.20
C LYS A 39 0.16 13.89 36.23
N SER A 40 -0.92 14.46 35.67
CA SER A 40 -1.75 13.79 34.67
C SER A 40 -0.95 13.40 33.43
N ILE A 41 -0.04 14.27 32.97
CA ILE A 41 0.83 13.97 31.83
C ILE A 41 1.82 12.86 32.19
N GLN A 42 2.38 12.86 33.40
CA GLN A 42 3.27 11.78 33.84
C GLN A 42 2.55 10.43 33.86
N GLU A 43 1.30 10.39 34.36
CA GLU A 43 0.46 9.19 34.33
C GLU A 43 0.17 8.75 32.88
N GLU A 44 -0.14 9.69 31.97
CA GLU A 44 -0.38 9.40 30.54
C GLU A 44 0.89 8.91 29.82
N ARG A 45 2.06 9.41 30.18
CA ARG A 45 3.34 8.93 29.66
C ARG A 45 3.69 7.53 30.14
N GLU A 46 3.40 7.21 31.41
CA GLU A 46 3.57 5.85 31.93
C GLU A 46 2.64 4.86 31.20
N GLU A 47 1.41 5.26 30.92
CA GLU A 47 0.46 4.48 30.12
C GLU A 47 0.97 4.28 28.68
N ASN A 48 1.37 5.35 28.00
CA ASN A 48 1.95 5.28 26.64
C ASN A 48 3.20 4.41 26.57
N GLN A 49 4.07 4.45 27.59
CA GLN A 49 5.26 3.60 27.65
C GLN A 49 4.89 2.12 27.80
N SER A 50 3.87 1.81 28.61
CA SER A 50 3.36 0.44 28.71
C SER A 50 2.72 -0.03 27.39
N GLU A 51 2.04 0.87 26.66
CA GLU A 51 1.51 0.56 25.33
C GLU A 51 2.62 0.36 24.30
N LEU A 52 3.68 1.18 24.32
CA LEU A 52 4.87 1.01 23.48
C LEU A 52 5.53 -0.35 23.71
N ASP A 53 5.74 -0.76 24.95
CA ASP A 53 6.33 -2.06 25.29
C ASP A 53 5.46 -3.24 24.81
N GLN A 54 4.14 -3.08 24.83
CA GLN A 54 3.21 -4.07 24.32
C GLN A 54 3.22 -4.11 22.79
N LYS A 55 3.24 -2.94 22.14
CA LYS A 55 3.32 -2.80 20.69
C LYS A 55 4.65 -3.33 20.15
N GLU A 56 5.76 -3.14 20.84
CA GLU A 56 7.07 -3.69 20.44
C GLU A 56 7.04 -5.23 20.38
N LYS A 57 6.30 -5.90 21.28
CA LYS A 57 6.10 -7.35 21.24
C LYS A 57 5.24 -7.78 20.05
N GLU A 58 4.19 -7.02 19.75
CA GLU A 58 3.33 -7.25 18.58
C GLU A 58 4.11 -7.07 17.28
N ILE A 59 4.96 -6.04 17.19
CA ILE A 59 5.88 -5.76 16.08
C ILE A 59 6.81 -6.94 15.85
N LYS A 60 7.48 -7.45 16.90
CA LYS A 60 8.34 -8.64 16.77
C LYS A 60 7.58 -9.86 16.24
N ALA A 61 6.32 -10.05 16.65
CA ALA A 61 5.49 -11.13 16.13
C ALA A 61 5.10 -10.91 14.66
N ILE A 62 4.85 -9.66 14.24
CA ILE A 62 4.58 -9.29 12.84
C ILE A 62 5.84 -9.47 11.99
N GLU A 63 7.02 -9.03 12.44
CA GLU A 63 8.30 -9.25 11.76
C GLU A 63 8.57 -10.74 11.49
N GLN A 64 8.29 -11.60 12.47
CA GLN A 64 8.37 -13.05 12.29
C GLN A 64 7.41 -13.56 11.21
N LYS A 65 6.16 -13.08 11.20
CA LYS A 65 5.17 -13.41 10.16
C LYS A 65 5.61 -12.93 8.78
N MET A 66 6.13 -11.71 8.68
CA MET A 66 6.66 -11.15 7.44
C MET A 66 7.83 -11.99 6.91
N LYS A 67 8.72 -12.45 7.81
CA LYS A 67 9.79 -13.37 7.42
C LYS A 67 9.25 -14.68 6.86
N LEU A 68 8.23 -15.27 7.50
CA LEU A 68 7.59 -16.50 7.02
C LEU A 68 6.92 -16.28 5.65
N LEU A 69 6.16 -15.20 5.48
CA LEU A 69 5.54 -14.84 4.20
C LEU A 69 6.59 -14.65 3.09
N ASN A 70 7.69 -13.98 3.40
CA ASN A 70 8.79 -13.79 2.45
C ASN A 70 9.46 -15.11 2.08
N ASP A 71 9.62 -16.04 3.03
CA ASP A 71 10.16 -17.37 2.77
C ASP A 71 9.17 -18.21 1.92
N GLU A 72 7.85 -18.10 2.13
CA GLU A 72 6.82 -18.69 1.27
C GLU A 72 6.85 -18.14 -0.16
N ILE A 73 7.01 -16.81 -0.33
CA ILE A 73 7.14 -16.17 -1.65
C ILE A 73 8.34 -16.74 -2.42
N LYS A 74 9.49 -16.95 -1.76
CA LYS A 74 10.67 -17.57 -2.40
C LYS A 74 10.39 -18.98 -2.87
N VAL A 75 9.64 -19.77 -2.09
CA VAL A 75 9.25 -21.12 -2.48
C VAL A 75 8.39 -21.07 -3.75
N ILE A 76 7.40 -20.18 -3.80
CA ILE A 76 6.54 -20.00 -4.97
C ILE A 76 7.33 -19.51 -6.19
N ASP A 77 8.34 -18.65 -5.99
CA ASP A 77 9.23 -18.19 -7.08
C ASP A 77 10.05 -19.34 -7.66
N HIS A 78 10.59 -20.22 -6.81
CA HIS A 78 11.27 -21.43 -7.28
C HIS A 78 10.31 -22.37 -8.03
N GLN A 79 9.10 -22.58 -7.51
CA GLN A 79 8.08 -23.39 -8.18
C GLN A 79 7.70 -22.79 -9.55
N THR A 80 7.48 -21.48 -9.61
CA THR A 80 7.17 -20.74 -10.84
C THR A 80 8.29 -20.89 -11.86
N ALA A 81 9.56 -20.81 -11.44
CA ALA A 81 10.71 -21.00 -12.33
C ALA A 81 10.75 -22.42 -12.91
N THR A 82 10.51 -23.43 -12.08
CA THR A 82 10.43 -24.84 -12.50
C THR A 82 9.28 -25.07 -13.47
N THR A 83 8.06 -24.59 -13.17
CA THR A 83 6.90 -24.72 -14.06
C THR A 83 7.17 -24.05 -15.42
N ASN A 84 7.79 -22.86 -15.43
CA ASN A 84 8.17 -22.19 -16.68
C ASN A 84 9.22 -22.98 -17.48
N GLN A 85 10.13 -23.69 -16.83
CA GLN A 85 11.07 -24.57 -17.51
C GLN A 85 10.35 -25.74 -18.17
N GLN A 86 9.45 -26.41 -17.43
CA GLN A 86 8.64 -27.52 -17.96
C GLN A 86 7.79 -27.08 -19.16
N ILE A 87 7.20 -25.88 -19.10
CA ILE A 87 6.47 -25.30 -20.24
C ILE A 87 7.38 -25.15 -21.46
N ARG A 88 8.59 -24.59 -21.29
CA ARG A 88 9.53 -24.43 -22.42
C ARG A 88 10.01 -25.77 -22.99
N GLU A 89 10.19 -26.77 -22.15
CA GLU A 89 10.56 -28.13 -22.59
C GLU A 89 9.40 -28.77 -23.36
N LYS A 90 8.17 -28.66 -22.84
CA LYS A 90 6.97 -29.18 -23.50
C LYS A 90 6.67 -28.48 -24.82
N ASP A 91 6.83 -27.15 -24.89
CA ASP A 91 6.69 -26.39 -26.14
C ASP A 91 7.68 -26.89 -27.21
N LYS A 92 8.94 -27.22 -26.83
CA LYS A 92 9.93 -27.79 -27.76
C LYS A 92 9.54 -29.20 -28.22
N GLU A 93 9.04 -30.03 -27.32
CA GLU A 93 8.55 -31.37 -27.67
C GLU A 93 7.39 -31.26 -28.67
N ILE A 94 6.45 -30.35 -28.44
CA ILE A 94 5.31 -30.08 -29.33
C ILE A 94 5.79 -29.64 -30.72
N GLU A 95 6.73 -28.71 -30.80
CA GLU A 95 7.25 -28.27 -32.11
C GLU A 95 7.96 -29.42 -32.84
N SER A 96 8.75 -30.24 -32.14
CA SER A 96 9.36 -31.43 -32.77
C SER A 96 8.33 -32.45 -33.24
N THR A 97 7.23 -32.66 -32.50
CA THR A 97 6.12 -33.53 -32.93
C THR A 97 5.43 -32.99 -34.18
N LYS A 98 5.19 -31.68 -34.26
CA LYS A 98 4.63 -31.05 -35.46
C LYS A 98 5.53 -31.22 -36.68
N GLU A 99 6.84 -31.02 -36.52
CA GLU A 99 7.81 -31.25 -37.60
C GLU A 99 7.73 -32.70 -38.11
N ARG A 100 7.66 -33.70 -37.22
CA ARG A 100 7.50 -35.11 -37.62
C ARG A 100 6.19 -35.37 -38.37
N ILE A 101 5.09 -34.74 -37.96
CA ILE A 101 3.80 -34.84 -38.65
C ILE A 101 3.91 -34.23 -40.06
N GLU A 102 4.54 -33.07 -40.20
CA GLU A 102 4.77 -32.43 -41.51
C GLU A 102 5.62 -33.32 -42.44
N ASP A 103 6.69 -33.93 -41.91
CA ASP A 103 7.53 -34.86 -42.67
C ASP A 103 6.75 -36.10 -43.15
N LEU A 104 5.92 -36.69 -42.26
CA LEU A 104 5.07 -37.83 -42.60
C LEU A 104 4.02 -37.45 -43.67
N MET A 105 3.44 -36.25 -43.58
CA MET A 105 2.50 -35.76 -44.59
C MET A 105 3.17 -35.64 -45.97
N LEU A 106 4.40 -35.13 -46.02
CA LEU A 106 5.17 -35.04 -47.26
C LEU A 106 5.53 -36.42 -47.81
N GLU A 107 5.91 -37.37 -46.96
CA GLU A 107 6.21 -38.74 -47.35
C GLU A 107 4.97 -39.44 -47.94
N ILE A 108 3.82 -39.32 -47.27
CA ILE A 108 2.55 -39.88 -47.74
C ILE A 108 2.19 -39.29 -49.11
N GLN A 109 2.32 -37.97 -49.29
CA GLN A 109 2.02 -37.32 -50.56
C GLN A 109 2.90 -37.87 -51.70
N GLN A 110 4.21 -38.00 -51.47
CA GLN A 110 5.14 -38.55 -52.47
C GLN A 110 4.83 -40.01 -52.80
N LEU A 111 4.52 -40.82 -51.79
CA LEU A 111 4.13 -42.22 -51.98
C LEU A 111 2.83 -42.33 -52.79
N GLU A 112 1.82 -41.53 -52.47
CA GLU A 112 0.54 -41.52 -53.18
C GLU A 112 0.70 -41.10 -54.64
N GLU A 113 1.57 -40.13 -54.95
CA GLU A 113 1.91 -39.75 -56.31
C GLU A 113 2.58 -40.92 -57.08
N ARG A 114 3.59 -41.57 -56.48
CA ARG A 114 4.24 -42.75 -57.09
C ARG A 114 3.27 -43.91 -57.32
N ILE A 115 2.35 -44.13 -56.39
CA ILE A 115 1.31 -45.15 -56.48
C ILE A 115 0.37 -44.83 -57.65
N ALA A 116 -0.06 -43.57 -57.80
CA ALA A 116 -0.92 -43.14 -58.88
C ALA A 116 -0.25 -43.31 -60.26
N GLU A 117 1.01 -42.88 -60.39
CA GLU A 117 1.78 -43.06 -61.62
C GLU A 117 1.92 -44.55 -62.00
N ARG A 118 2.25 -45.41 -61.03
CA ARG A 118 2.37 -46.86 -61.26
C ARG A 118 1.03 -47.51 -61.56
N ASP A 119 -0.05 -47.06 -60.94
CA ASP A 119 -1.40 -47.57 -61.18
C ASP A 119 -1.84 -47.28 -62.64
N ASP A 120 -1.56 -46.08 -63.16
CA ASP A 120 -1.84 -45.73 -64.55
C ASP A 120 -0.97 -46.49 -65.57
N LEU A 121 0.30 -46.73 -65.23
CA LEU A 121 1.19 -47.60 -66.02
C LEU A 121 0.66 -49.03 -66.08
N LEU A 122 0.29 -49.60 -64.92
CA LEU A 122 -0.25 -50.96 -64.81
C LEU A 122 -1.58 -51.10 -65.56
N LYS A 123 -2.50 -50.13 -65.43
CA LYS A 123 -3.76 -50.10 -66.22
C LYS A 123 -3.49 -50.07 -67.71
N SER A 124 -2.55 -49.25 -68.16
CA SER A 124 -2.18 -49.14 -69.57
C SER A 124 -1.60 -50.46 -70.10
N ARG A 125 -0.78 -51.14 -69.29
CA ARG A 125 -0.20 -52.44 -69.61
C ARG A 125 -1.26 -53.54 -69.68
N VAL A 126 -2.15 -53.64 -68.71
CA VAL A 126 -3.27 -54.59 -68.71
C VAL A 126 -4.18 -54.36 -69.91
N ARG A 127 -4.49 -53.11 -70.25
CA ARG A 127 -5.27 -52.75 -71.44
C ARG A 127 -4.58 -53.19 -72.74
N SER A 128 -3.26 -53.02 -72.82
CA SER A 128 -2.47 -53.46 -73.98
C SER A 128 -2.48 -55.00 -74.11
N MET A 129 -2.28 -55.73 -73.01
CA MET A 129 -2.40 -57.19 -73.00
C MET A 129 -3.78 -57.65 -73.49
N TYR A 130 -4.85 -57.03 -72.97
CA TYR A 130 -6.22 -57.33 -73.39
C TYR A 130 -6.45 -57.10 -74.89
N LYS A 131 -6.04 -55.93 -75.42
CA LYS A 131 -6.19 -55.58 -76.84
C LYS A 131 -5.44 -56.51 -77.78
N ASN A 132 -4.31 -57.07 -77.33
CA ASN A 132 -3.46 -57.96 -78.12
C ASN A 132 -3.83 -59.45 -77.97
N GLY A 133 -5.07 -59.76 -77.57
CA GLY A 133 -5.58 -61.14 -77.50
C GLY A 133 -5.67 -61.74 -76.09
N GLY A 134 -5.60 -60.91 -75.03
CA GLY A 134 -5.83 -61.35 -73.65
C GLY A 134 -4.54 -61.77 -72.94
N SER A 135 -4.54 -62.93 -72.28
CA SER A 135 -3.31 -63.51 -71.74
C SER A 135 -2.41 -63.87 -72.92
N VAL A 136 -1.41 -63.03 -73.22
CA VAL A 136 -0.38 -63.31 -74.22
C VAL A 136 0.09 -64.75 -73.98
N ASN A 137 -0.22 -65.65 -74.91
CA ASN A 137 0.15 -67.04 -74.74
C ASN A 137 1.66 -67.11 -74.99
N TYR A 138 2.44 -67.00 -73.91
CA TYR A 138 3.90 -66.99 -73.98
C TYR A 138 4.44 -68.20 -74.75
N LEU A 139 3.73 -69.33 -74.70
CA LEU A 139 4.01 -70.52 -75.50
C LEU A 139 3.86 -70.26 -77.00
N GLU A 140 2.84 -69.55 -77.45
CA GLU A 140 2.63 -69.20 -78.86
C GLU A 140 3.72 -68.24 -79.38
N VAL A 141 4.11 -67.25 -78.56
CA VAL A 141 5.17 -66.29 -78.91
C VAL A 141 6.54 -66.98 -79.05
N ILE A 142 6.82 -67.96 -78.19
CA ILE A 142 8.05 -68.77 -78.18
C ILE A 142 8.02 -69.81 -79.32
N LEU A 143 6.89 -70.51 -79.54
CA LEU A 143 6.72 -71.52 -80.59
C LEU A 143 6.66 -70.92 -82.00
N GLY A 144 6.37 -69.62 -82.14
CA GLY A 144 6.40 -68.88 -83.40
C GLY A 144 7.81 -68.46 -83.86
N ALA A 145 8.88 -68.89 -83.19
CA ALA A 145 10.25 -68.53 -83.54
C ALA A 145 10.69 -69.16 -84.89
N ARG A 146 11.38 -68.39 -85.74
CA ARG A 146 11.83 -68.83 -87.08
C ARG A 146 13.24 -69.42 -87.11
N SER A 147 14.00 -69.26 -86.03
CA SER A 147 15.35 -69.80 -85.87
C SER A 147 15.68 -69.98 -84.39
N PHE A 148 16.74 -70.74 -84.08
CA PHE A 148 17.21 -70.90 -82.71
C PHE A 148 17.64 -69.56 -82.07
N GLY A 149 18.26 -68.65 -82.84
CA GLY A 149 18.62 -67.31 -82.36
C GLY A 149 17.39 -66.44 -82.04
N ASP A 150 16.35 -66.50 -82.88
CA ASP A 150 15.07 -65.81 -82.65
C ASP A 150 14.34 -66.36 -81.42
N LEU A 151 14.39 -67.68 -81.20
CA LEU A 151 13.86 -68.34 -80.01
C LEU A 151 14.53 -67.82 -78.72
N VAL A 152 15.87 -67.78 -78.69
CA VAL A 152 16.63 -67.28 -77.53
C VAL A 152 16.32 -65.81 -77.25
N ASN A 153 16.26 -64.97 -78.28
CA ASN A 153 15.92 -63.55 -78.13
C ASN A 153 14.51 -63.34 -77.59
N ARG A 154 13.53 -64.13 -78.06
CA ARG A 154 12.14 -64.08 -77.56
C ARG A 154 12.05 -64.53 -76.11
N ILE A 155 12.71 -65.62 -75.73
CA ILE A 155 12.75 -66.10 -74.34
C ILE A 155 13.37 -65.04 -73.42
N SER A 156 14.49 -64.46 -73.84
CA SER A 156 15.17 -63.40 -73.07
C SER A 156 14.28 -62.16 -72.93
N ALA A 157 13.67 -61.68 -74.01
CA ALA A 157 12.78 -60.52 -73.97
C ALA A 157 11.55 -60.76 -73.08
N LEU A 158 10.91 -61.93 -73.18
CA LEU A 158 9.76 -62.30 -72.34
C LEU A 158 10.16 -62.41 -70.87
N SER A 159 11.32 -63.00 -70.57
CA SER A 159 11.84 -63.08 -69.20
C SER A 159 12.11 -61.69 -68.62
N THR A 160 12.72 -60.78 -69.39
CA THR A 160 12.95 -59.39 -68.96
C THR A 160 11.63 -58.66 -68.72
N ILE A 161 10.65 -58.80 -69.62
CA ILE A 161 9.31 -58.18 -69.50
C ILE A 161 8.59 -58.68 -68.24
N ALA A 162 8.58 -60.00 -68.01
CA ALA A 162 7.93 -60.61 -66.86
C ALA A 162 8.61 -60.25 -65.54
N GLN A 163 9.96 -60.15 -65.53
CA GLN A 163 10.69 -59.70 -64.36
C GLN A 163 10.39 -58.24 -64.04
N GLN A 164 10.33 -57.36 -65.05
CA GLN A 164 9.97 -55.96 -64.84
C GLN A 164 8.53 -55.81 -64.32
N ASP A 165 7.58 -56.62 -64.83
CA ASP A 165 6.21 -56.63 -64.31
C ASP A 165 6.14 -57.00 -62.84
N ARG A 166 6.85 -58.07 -62.47
CA ARG A 166 6.91 -58.50 -61.08
C ARG A 166 7.49 -57.38 -60.20
N ASN A 167 8.60 -56.77 -60.62
CA ASN A 167 9.24 -55.68 -59.88
C ASN A 167 8.31 -54.47 -59.71
N ILE A 168 7.56 -54.09 -60.75
CA ILE A 168 6.61 -52.96 -60.68
C ILE A 168 5.47 -53.28 -59.71
N LEU A 169 4.90 -54.49 -59.77
CA LEU A 169 3.83 -54.91 -58.87
C LEU A 169 4.31 -54.99 -57.41
N GLU A 170 5.50 -55.56 -57.18
CA GLU A 170 6.12 -55.60 -55.85
C GLU A 170 6.38 -54.18 -55.31
N ALA A 171 6.97 -53.29 -56.11
CA ALA A 171 7.19 -51.90 -55.71
C ALA A 171 5.87 -51.16 -55.44
N HIS A 172 4.83 -51.38 -56.25
CA HIS A 172 3.52 -50.78 -56.05
C HIS A 172 2.82 -51.30 -54.78
N HIS A 173 2.94 -52.59 -54.49
CA HIS A 173 2.43 -53.18 -53.24
C HIS A 173 3.19 -52.65 -52.01
N ASN A 174 4.51 -52.58 -52.08
CA ASN A 174 5.33 -52.06 -50.99
C ASN A 174 5.07 -50.58 -50.70
N ASP A 175 4.91 -49.73 -51.73
CA ASP A 175 4.55 -48.33 -51.52
C ASP A 175 3.16 -48.19 -50.87
N LYS A 176 2.18 -49.05 -51.23
CA LYS A 176 0.87 -49.07 -50.56
C LYS A 176 0.98 -49.41 -49.07
N LEU A 177 1.77 -50.43 -48.73
CA LEU A 177 2.04 -50.78 -47.33
C LEU A 177 2.77 -49.66 -46.59
N ALA A 178 3.70 -48.96 -47.25
CA ALA A 178 4.40 -47.82 -46.67
C ALA A 178 3.44 -46.65 -46.37
N VAL A 179 2.47 -46.36 -47.25
CA VAL A 179 1.42 -45.35 -46.98
C VAL A 179 0.58 -45.74 -45.78
N GLU A 180 0.14 -46.99 -45.68
CA GLU A 180 -0.65 -47.46 -44.54
C GLU A 180 0.14 -47.34 -43.23
N ALA A 181 1.42 -47.71 -43.24
CA ALA A 181 2.30 -47.57 -42.08
C ALA A 181 2.55 -46.10 -41.69
N ALA A 182 2.83 -45.23 -42.66
CA ALA A 182 3.04 -43.80 -42.42
C ALA A 182 1.78 -43.11 -41.89
N LYS A 183 0.60 -43.49 -42.39
CA LYS A 183 -0.69 -42.99 -41.88
C LYS A 183 -0.94 -43.42 -40.44
N ALA A 184 -0.65 -44.68 -40.09
CA ALA A 184 -0.76 -45.16 -38.72
C ALA A 184 0.20 -44.40 -37.78
N GLN A 185 1.46 -44.20 -38.20
CA GLN A 185 2.42 -43.43 -37.43
C GLN A 185 1.99 -41.96 -37.26
N MET A 186 1.41 -41.35 -38.29
CA MET A 186 0.88 -39.99 -38.21
C MET A 186 -0.29 -39.89 -37.22
N GLU A 187 -1.16 -40.90 -37.17
CA GLU A 187 -2.25 -40.97 -36.18
C GLU A 187 -1.71 -41.08 -34.75
N ASP A 188 -0.69 -41.91 -34.52
CA ASP A 188 -0.01 -42.02 -33.23
C ASP A 188 0.64 -40.67 -32.80
N GLU A 189 1.29 -39.96 -33.72
CA GLU A 189 1.90 -38.65 -33.45
C GLU A 189 0.85 -37.56 -33.19
N LEU A 190 -0.31 -37.62 -33.84
CA LEU A 190 -1.44 -36.71 -33.59
C LEU A 190 -2.03 -36.92 -32.19
N ILE A 191 -2.18 -38.17 -31.75
CA ILE A 191 -2.61 -38.50 -30.38
C ILE A 191 -1.59 -37.98 -29.37
N ALA A 192 -0.29 -38.22 -29.61
CA ALA A 192 0.77 -37.73 -28.75
C ALA A 192 0.77 -36.18 -28.66
N LEU A 193 0.52 -35.49 -29.78
CA LEU A 193 0.40 -34.04 -29.82
C LEU A 193 -0.79 -33.54 -28.99
N GLU A 194 -1.94 -34.20 -29.06
CA GLU A 194 -3.13 -33.85 -28.26
C GLU A 194 -2.83 -33.98 -26.75
N ASP A 195 -2.20 -35.09 -26.34
CA ASP A 195 -1.78 -35.30 -24.95
C ASP A 195 -0.78 -34.23 -24.49
N GLN A 196 0.22 -33.91 -25.31
CA GLN A 196 1.21 -32.86 -25.02
C GLN A 196 0.57 -31.47 -24.85
N LEU A 197 -0.42 -31.13 -25.69
CA LEU A 197 -1.16 -29.87 -25.59
C LEU A 197 -2.00 -29.80 -24.31
N SER A 198 -2.64 -30.90 -23.92
CA SER A 198 -3.38 -31.01 -22.66
C SER A 198 -2.47 -30.83 -21.44
N GLU A 199 -1.30 -31.48 -21.43
CA GLU A 199 -0.28 -31.29 -20.39
C GLU A 199 0.20 -29.84 -20.31
N LEU A 200 0.44 -29.20 -21.46
CA LEU A 200 0.85 -27.80 -21.55
C LEU A 200 -0.21 -26.85 -20.96
N GLU A 201 -1.49 -27.09 -21.26
CA GLU A 201 -2.60 -26.32 -20.67
C GLU A 201 -2.64 -26.49 -19.15
N GLY A 202 -2.44 -27.71 -18.65
CA GLY A 202 -2.32 -27.99 -17.22
C GLY A 202 -1.19 -27.21 -16.55
N LEU A 203 0.02 -27.23 -17.14
CA LEU A 203 1.16 -26.46 -16.64
C LEU A 203 0.91 -24.94 -16.63
N LYS A 204 0.27 -24.41 -17.68
CA LYS A 204 -0.10 -22.99 -17.75
C LYS A 204 -1.12 -22.60 -16.67
N ALA A 205 -2.09 -23.48 -16.39
CA ALA A 205 -3.05 -23.26 -15.32
C ALA A 205 -2.37 -23.28 -13.93
N THR A 206 -1.44 -24.21 -13.69
CA THR A 206 -0.64 -24.25 -12.45
C THR A 206 0.20 -22.99 -12.28
N LEU A 207 0.86 -22.53 -13.35
CA LEU A 207 1.65 -21.28 -13.33
C LEU A 207 0.79 -20.06 -12.94
N GLU A 208 -0.42 -19.96 -13.48
CA GLU A 208 -1.34 -18.87 -13.16
C GLU A 208 -1.81 -18.91 -11.70
N GLN A 209 -2.07 -20.10 -11.15
CA GLN A 209 -2.39 -20.26 -9.73
C GLN A 209 -1.24 -19.82 -8.83
N GLN A 210 0.00 -20.22 -9.16
CA GLN A 210 1.21 -19.82 -8.43
C GLN A 210 1.38 -18.30 -8.42
N ARG A 211 1.16 -17.63 -9.56
CA ARG A 211 1.22 -16.16 -9.67
C ARG A 211 0.18 -15.46 -8.81
N LYS A 212 -1.08 -15.92 -8.85
CA LYS A 212 -2.16 -15.37 -8.01
C LYS A 212 -1.87 -15.51 -6.52
N GLU A 213 -1.32 -16.65 -6.12
CA GLU A 213 -0.95 -16.86 -4.72
C GLU A 213 0.19 -15.94 -4.29
N LYS A 214 1.22 -15.79 -5.14
CA LYS A 214 2.30 -14.81 -4.90
C LYS A 214 1.75 -13.39 -4.72
N ASP A 215 0.87 -12.94 -5.62
CA ASP A 215 0.29 -11.59 -5.55
C ASP A 215 -0.52 -11.40 -4.25
N ARG A 216 -1.25 -12.44 -3.82
CA ARG A 216 -1.97 -12.45 -2.54
C ARG A 216 -1.02 -12.28 -1.35
N LEU A 217 0.07 -13.04 -1.30
CA LEU A 217 1.06 -12.95 -0.22
C LEU A 217 1.79 -11.60 -0.21
N MET A 218 2.13 -11.06 -1.39
CA MET A 218 2.73 -9.73 -1.51
C MET A 218 1.81 -8.62 -1.00
N ALA A 219 0.50 -8.70 -1.29
CA ALA A 219 -0.48 -7.75 -0.77
C ALA A 219 -0.63 -7.83 0.76
N GLN A 220 -0.59 -9.05 1.32
CA GLN A 220 -0.59 -9.26 2.77
C GLN A 220 0.66 -8.66 3.43
N LEU A 221 1.84 -8.91 2.85
CA LEU A 221 3.12 -8.37 3.34
C LEU A 221 3.10 -6.84 3.38
N LYS A 222 2.68 -6.18 2.29
CA LYS A 222 2.57 -4.72 2.21
C LYS A 222 1.60 -4.14 3.24
N THR A 223 0.49 -4.83 3.49
CA THR A 223 -0.50 -4.40 4.49
C THR A 223 0.09 -4.47 5.90
N GLN A 224 0.82 -5.55 6.22
CA GLN A 224 1.49 -5.72 7.52
C GLN A 224 2.60 -4.69 7.73
N GLU A 225 3.42 -4.41 6.71
CA GLU A 225 4.43 -3.34 6.76
C GLU A 225 3.81 -1.96 7.01
N GLY A 226 2.71 -1.65 6.31
CA GLY A 226 2.01 -0.38 6.45
C GLY A 226 1.39 -0.19 7.85
N GLN A 227 0.80 -1.24 8.42
CA GLN A 227 0.25 -1.23 9.77
C GLN A 227 1.34 -0.99 10.83
N LEU A 228 2.48 -1.66 10.67
CA LEU A 228 3.61 -1.56 11.59
C LEU A 228 4.20 -0.14 11.63
N HIS A 229 4.41 0.48 10.46
CA HIS A 229 4.93 1.85 10.38
C HIS A 229 3.95 2.91 10.90
N ALA A 230 2.65 2.72 10.70
CA ALA A 230 1.63 3.67 11.17
C ALA A 230 1.45 3.62 12.69
N GLU A 231 1.31 2.42 13.27
CA GLU A 231 1.03 2.25 14.70
C GLU A 231 2.21 2.66 15.58
N LEU A 232 3.45 2.37 15.18
CA LEU A 232 4.64 2.76 15.95
C LEU A 232 4.87 4.28 15.88
N GLY A 233 4.78 4.85 14.67
CA GLY A 233 5.06 6.27 14.46
C GLY A 233 4.10 7.19 15.22
N GLU A 234 2.81 6.86 15.27
CA GLU A 234 1.82 7.65 16.02
C GLU A 234 2.07 7.64 17.53
N LEU A 235 2.49 6.50 18.08
CA LEU A 235 2.70 6.33 19.52
C LEU A 235 4.02 6.95 20.00
N GLU A 236 5.10 6.81 19.23
CA GLU A 236 6.38 7.49 19.49
C GLU A 236 6.23 9.01 19.40
N GLU A 237 5.51 9.49 18.37
CA GLU A 237 5.23 10.91 18.20
C GLU A 237 4.41 11.47 19.38
N ALA A 238 3.44 10.70 19.89
CA ALA A 238 2.65 11.08 21.05
C ALA A 238 3.48 11.20 22.34
N ASP A 239 4.37 10.25 22.66
CA ASP A 239 5.23 10.37 23.85
C ASP A 239 6.21 11.55 23.71
N GLU A 240 6.78 11.79 22.53
CA GLU A 240 7.66 12.94 22.32
C GLU A 240 6.95 14.28 22.57
N ILE A 241 5.69 14.39 22.12
CA ILE A 241 4.87 15.58 22.38
C ILE A 241 4.61 15.72 23.87
N LEU A 242 4.16 14.66 24.55
CA LEU A 242 3.88 14.69 25.99
C LEU A 242 5.13 15.06 26.81
N ALA A 243 6.30 14.53 26.46
CA ALA A 243 7.58 14.86 27.08
C ALA A 243 7.94 16.35 26.91
N ALA A 244 7.73 16.90 25.71
CA ALA A 244 7.95 18.31 25.44
C ALA A 244 6.95 19.21 26.19
N GLN A 245 5.70 18.77 26.32
CA GLN A 245 4.65 19.46 27.09
C GLN A 245 4.97 19.49 28.57
N GLU A 246 5.39 18.36 29.14
CA GLU A 246 5.82 18.27 30.53
C GLU A 246 6.92 19.30 30.81
N LYS A 247 7.95 19.34 29.93
CA LYS A 247 9.06 20.28 30.05
C LYS A 247 8.61 21.75 29.94
N ALA A 248 7.74 22.07 28.97
CA ALA A 248 7.20 23.41 28.81
C ALA A 248 6.39 23.87 30.03
N MET A 249 5.56 22.99 30.60
CA MET A 249 4.78 23.27 31.81
C MET A 249 5.66 23.40 33.06
N GLN A 250 6.72 22.62 33.18
CA GLN A 250 7.70 22.78 34.26
C GLN A 250 8.41 24.14 34.17
N GLN A 251 8.84 24.55 32.97
CA GLN A 251 9.44 25.87 32.74
C GLN A 251 8.45 27.00 33.05
N GLU A 252 7.19 26.85 32.66
CA GLU A 252 6.14 27.80 32.96
C GLU A 252 5.83 27.90 34.46
N LEU A 253 5.84 26.77 35.18
CA LEU A 253 5.69 26.72 36.62
C LEU A 253 6.82 27.49 37.32
N ILE A 254 8.07 27.29 36.89
CA ILE A 254 9.24 28.00 37.42
C ILE A 254 9.10 29.51 37.16
N ALA A 255 8.83 29.89 35.90
CA ALA A 255 8.67 31.29 35.53
C ALA A 255 7.51 31.97 36.28
N TRP A 256 6.43 31.24 36.55
CA TRP A 256 5.32 31.72 37.37
C TRP A 256 5.75 31.94 38.82
N GLN A 257 6.45 30.98 39.43
CA GLN A 257 6.96 31.11 40.81
C GLN A 257 7.92 32.29 40.96
N GLU A 258 8.79 32.51 39.97
CA GLU A 258 9.67 33.68 39.92
C GLU A 258 8.90 34.99 39.78
N ARG A 259 7.88 35.05 38.91
CA ARG A 259 7.00 36.23 38.79
C ARG A 259 6.31 36.56 40.12
N GLN A 260 5.82 35.56 40.83
CA GLN A 260 5.18 35.77 42.13
C GLN A 260 6.16 36.27 43.18
N LYS A 261 7.38 35.72 43.23
CA LYS A 261 8.45 36.23 44.11
C LYS A 261 8.77 37.70 43.81
N ARG A 262 8.92 38.07 42.54
CA ARG A 262 9.17 39.45 42.13
C ARG A 262 8.04 40.40 42.51
N LEU A 263 6.78 39.99 42.33
CA LEU A 263 5.62 40.81 42.72
C LEU A 263 5.53 41.00 44.24
N GLU A 264 5.83 39.97 45.02
CA GLU A 264 5.86 40.03 46.48
C GLU A 264 7.01 40.92 46.98
N GLU A 265 8.20 40.81 46.38
CA GLU A 265 9.34 41.68 46.66
C GLU A 265 9.04 43.14 46.31
N GLU A 266 8.43 43.40 45.14
CA GLU A 266 8.03 44.74 44.73
C GLU A 266 6.91 45.30 45.63
N ARG A 267 5.93 44.48 46.05
CA ARG A 267 4.92 44.88 47.04
C ARG A 267 5.54 45.25 48.38
N LYS A 268 6.51 44.47 48.86
CA LYS A 268 7.24 44.78 50.09
C LYS A 268 8.01 46.09 49.95
N ARG A 269 8.70 46.29 48.81
CA ARG A 269 9.42 47.53 48.51
C ARG A 269 8.49 48.74 48.45
N GLN A 270 7.35 48.63 47.79
CA GLN A 270 6.33 49.67 47.70
C GLN A 270 5.68 49.96 49.07
N ALA A 271 5.44 48.93 49.89
CA ALA A 271 4.93 49.11 51.26
C ALA A 271 5.94 49.82 52.18
N GLU A 272 7.24 49.50 52.05
CA GLU A 272 8.33 50.19 52.76
C GLU A 272 8.51 51.64 52.29
N GLU A 273 8.37 51.93 50.99
CA GLU A 273 8.37 53.30 50.44
C GLU A 273 7.14 54.11 50.85
N ALA A 274 5.95 53.50 50.87
CA ALA A 274 4.71 54.13 51.32
C ALA A 274 4.74 54.44 52.82
N ALA A 275 5.33 53.56 53.64
CA ALA A 275 5.54 53.78 55.07
C ALA A 275 6.51 54.94 55.37
N ARG A 276 7.41 55.28 54.43
CA ARG A 276 8.35 56.41 54.54
C ARG A 276 7.80 57.74 54.01
N SER A 277 6.79 57.75 53.14
CA SER A 277 6.39 58.95 52.38
C SER A 277 4.98 59.49 52.69
N GLY A 278 4.12 58.77 53.43
CA GLY A 278 2.85 59.32 53.93
C GLY A 278 1.82 59.70 52.84
N GLN A 279 1.99 59.25 51.60
CA GLN A 279 1.02 59.43 50.53
C GLN A 279 0.66 58.08 49.90
N THR A 280 -0.63 57.76 49.90
CA THR A 280 -1.20 56.55 49.29
C THR A 280 -1.64 56.84 47.85
N HIS A 281 -0.82 56.43 46.87
CA HIS A 281 -1.30 56.25 45.50
C HIS A 281 -1.42 54.76 45.20
N ALA A 282 -2.67 54.29 45.08
CA ALA A 282 -2.95 52.95 44.62
C ALA A 282 -2.71 52.87 43.10
N ALA A 283 -1.74 52.05 42.69
CA ALA A 283 -1.58 51.68 41.29
C ALA A 283 -2.81 50.84 40.84
N PRO A 284 -3.35 51.07 39.63
CA PRO A 284 -4.50 50.32 39.14
C PRO A 284 -4.12 48.86 38.85
N PRO A 285 -5.07 47.92 38.97
CA PRO A 285 -4.82 46.52 38.63
C PRO A 285 -4.68 46.36 37.12
N VAL A 286 -3.70 45.57 36.68
CA VAL A 286 -3.60 45.08 35.31
C VAL A 286 -4.58 43.91 35.16
N THR A 287 -5.70 44.15 34.49
CA THR A 287 -6.63 43.13 33.93
C THR A 287 -6.99 43.60 32.52
N ALA A 288 -7.13 42.77 31.47
CA ALA A 288 -7.26 41.33 31.33
C ALA A 288 -6.64 40.89 29.97
N ALA A 289 -6.00 39.72 29.94
CA ALA A 289 -5.75 38.98 28.71
C ALA A 289 -7.00 38.17 28.40
N GLY A 290 -7.79 38.60 27.42
CA GLY A 290 -9.07 37.97 27.08
C GLY A 290 -9.31 38.05 25.58
N THR A 291 -9.65 36.89 25.00
CA THR A 291 -9.92 36.60 23.59
C THR A 291 -8.67 36.35 22.73
N PHE A 292 -8.55 35.13 22.19
CA PHE A 292 -7.53 34.76 21.21
C PHE A 292 -7.70 35.57 19.92
N MET A 293 -6.59 35.93 19.27
CA MET A 293 -6.68 36.50 17.92
C MET A 293 -6.88 35.41 16.87
N ARG A 294 -7.29 35.78 15.65
CA ARG A 294 -7.36 34.80 14.56
C ARG A 294 -5.94 34.32 14.21
N PRO A 295 -5.75 33.01 13.99
CA PRO A 295 -4.43 32.46 13.68
C PRO A 295 -3.98 32.76 12.26
N THR A 296 -4.91 33.03 11.33
CA THR A 296 -4.59 33.38 9.94
C THR A 296 -5.74 34.12 9.26
N THR A 297 -5.48 34.67 8.08
CA THR A 297 -6.51 35.28 7.21
C THR A 297 -7.11 34.23 6.27
N GLY A 298 -8.42 34.28 6.05
CA GLY A 298 -9.11 33.29 5.22
C GLY A 298 -10.52 32.98 5.73
N SER A 299 -11.25 32.19 4.95
CA SER A 299 -12.55 31.64 5.31
C SER A 299 -12.38 30.27 5.94
N ILE A 300 -13.26 29.92 6.88
CA ILE A 300 -13.34 28.56 7.40
C ILE A 300 -13.83 27.67 6.25
N THR A 301 -12.97 26.79 5.77
CA THR A 301 -13.27 25.81 4.72
C THR A 301 -13.83 24.53 5.29
N SER A 302 -13.55 24.24 6.57
CA SER A 302 -14.16 23.11 7.26
C SER A 302 -14.30 23.36 8.77
N PRO A 303 -15.49 23.12 9.36
CA PRO A 303 -15.73 23.35 10.79
C PRO A 303 -15.25 22.17 11.65
N TYR A 304 -15.19 22.40 12.97
CA TYR A 304 -15.02 21.37 13.98
C TYR A 304 -16.26 20.46 14.04
N GLY A 305 -16.05 19.16 14.25
CA GLY A 305 -17.14 18.19 14.44
C GLY A 305 -17.07 16.94 13.57
N TRP A 306 -18.09 16.08 13.71
CA TRP A 306 -18.15 14.77 13.05
C TRP A 306 -18.40 14.93 11.54
N ARG A 307 -17.52 14.36 10.71
CA ARG A 307 -17.62 14.40 9.25
C ARG A 307 -17.17 13.07 8.63
N TRP A 308 -17.99 12.53 7.73
CA TRP A 308 -17.67 11.32 6.96
C TRP A 308 -17.20 10.12 7.81
N GLY A 309 -17.81 9.92 8.98
CA GLY A 309 -17.48 8.83 9.88
C GLY A 309 -16.25 9.06 10.77
N SER A 310 -15.62 10.24 10.73
CA SER A 310 -14.48 10.60 11.58
C SER A 310 -14.67 11.97 12.24
N MET A 311 -14.09 12.17 13.42
CA MET A 311 -14.14 13.45 14.14
C MET A 311 -13.09 14.42 13.61
N HIS A 312 -13.51 15.64 13.26
CA HIS A 312 -12.59 16.73 13.01
C HIS A 312 -12.32 17.52 14.29
N HIS A 313 -11.09 17.43 14.79
CA HIS A 313 -10.69 17.98 16.09
C HIS A 313 -10.25 19.45 16.05
N GLY A 314 -10.37 20.11 14.88
CA GLY A 314 -10.02 21.50 14.68
C GLY A 314 -10.93 22.20 13.68
N ILE A 315 -10.47 23.33 13.15
CA ILE A 315 -11.05 24.01 11.99
C ILE A 315 -10.02 24.14 10.89
N ASP A 316 -10.48 24.09 9.66
CA ASP A 316 -9.66 24.32 8.48
C ASP A 316 -9.93 25.73 7.97
N ILE A 317 -8.89 26.57 7.87
CA ILE A 317 -8.97 27.95 7.40
C ILE A 317 -8.18 28.05 6.09
N GLY A 318 -8.87 28.32 4.99
CA GLY A 318 -8.28 28.46 3.66
C GLY A 318 -8.41 29.87 3.08
N LYS A 319 -7.48 30.25 2.22
CA LYS A 319 -7.49 31.53 1.50
C LYS A 319 -7.64 31.34 -0.01
N GLY A 320 -8.65 30.56 -0.42
CA GLY A 320 -8.93 30.31 -1.84
C GLY A 320 -7.80 29.59 -2.58
N GLY A 321 -7.14 28.63 -1.91
CA GLY A 321 -6.04 27.85 -2.48
C GLY A 321 -4.67 28.55 -2.49
N ARG A 322 -4.53 29.73 -1.88
CA ARG A 322 -3.24 30.42 -1.73
C ARG A 322 -2.39 29.79 -0.62
N SER A 323 -1.08 29.72 -0.84
CA SER A 323 -0.04 29.32 0.14
C SER A 323 1.19 30.23 0.00
N GLY A 324 2.15 30.11 0.92
CA GLY A 324 3.47 30.74 0.83
C GLY A 324 3.57 32.22 1.20
N ASP A 325 2.46 32.95 1.21
CA ASP A 325 2.40 34.36 1.66
C ASP A 325 1.33 34.62 2.72
N VAL A 326 0.50 33.62 3.03
CA VAL A 326 -0.57 33.73 4.02
C VAL A 326 0.01 33.44 5.40
N HIS A 327 0.13 34.47 6.21
CA HIS A 327 0.77 34.41 7.53
C HIS A 327 -0.06 33.58 8.51
N VAL A 328 0.61 32.71 9.27
CA VAL A 328 0.04 32.01 10.43
C VAL A 328 0.73 32.52 11.70
N VAL A 329 -0.05 33.03 12.64
CA VAL A 329 0.44 33.74 13.83
C VAL A 329 -0.06 33.10 15.13
N ALA A 330 0.68 33.30 16.22
CA ALA A 330 0.29 32.84 17.55
C ALA A 330 -0.98 33.56 18.02
N VAL A 331 -2.00 32.81 18.45
CA VAL A 331 -3.28 33.40 18.85
C VAL A 331 -3.23 34.12 20.21
N GLU A 332 -2.23 33.80 21.03
CA GLU A 332 -1.94 34.37 22.34
C GLU A 332 -0.47 34.15 22.69
N ALA A 333 0.07 34.90 23.65
CA ALA A 333 1.41 34.64 24.18
C ALA A 333 1.49 33.24 24.81
N GLY A 334 2.64 32.59 24.70
CA GLY A 334 2.81 31.21 25.15
C GLY A 334 4.21 30.66 24.94
N THR A 335 4.37 29.37 25.22
CA THR A 335 5.63 28.64 25.01
C THR A 335 5.40 27.58 23.95
N VAL A 336 6.23 27.56 22.92
CA VAL A 336 6.21 26.53 21.88
C VAL A 336 6.58 25.20 22.53
N ILE A 337 5.64 24.27 22.51
CA ILE A 337 5.82 22.90 22.98
C ILE A 337 6.65 22.13 21.93
N ARG A 338 6.23 22.18 20.67
CA ARG A 338 6.81 21.42 19.55
C ARG A 338 6.73 22.22 18.25
N SER A 339 7.77 22.15 17.43
CA SER A 339 7.88 22.75 16.10
C SER A 339 8.63 21.80 15.16
N TYR A 340 7.91 20.86 14.55
CA TYR A 340 8.49 19.74 13.81
C TYR A 340 7.65 19.35 12.59
N TYR A 341 8.15 18.40 11.80
CA TYR A 341 7.37 17.78 10.72
C TYR A 341 6.71 16.51 11.24
N SER A 342 5.38 16.49 11.23
CA SER A 342 4.54 15.31 11.50
C SER A 342 4.14 14.65 10.19
N ALA A 343 4.11 13.33 10.13
CA ALA A 343 3.62 12.63 8.95
C ALA A 343 2.12 12.92 8.68
N SER A 344 1.33 13.12 9.75
CA SER A 344 -0.10 13.41 9.66
C SER A 344 -0.36 14.91 9.47
N TYR A 345 0.15 15.75 10.37
CA TYR A 345 -0.13 17.19 10.36
C TYR A 345 0.81 18.00 9.45
N GLY A 346 1.87 17.40 8.92
CA GLY A 346 2.89 18.13 8.16
C GLY A 346 3.72 19.03 9.05
N ASN A 347 4.19 20.15 8.53
CA ASN A 347 4.89 21.14 9.35
C ASN A 347 3.93 21.72 10.38
N THR A 348 4.21 21.46 11.66
CA THR A 348 3.29 21.76 12.75
C THR A 348 3.97 22.50 13.88
N VAL A 349 3.26 23.46 14.46
CA VAL A 349 3.65 24.16 15.68
C VAL A 349 2.57 23.91 16.74
N MET A 350 2.97 23.60 17.96
CA MET A 350 2.08 23.49 19.12
C MET A 350 2.53 24.45 20.21
N ILE A 351 1.59 25.18 20.82
CA ILE A 351 1.89 26.23 21.80
C ILE A 351 1.05 26.00 23.06
N SER A 352 1.72 26.00 24.22
CA SER A 352 1.07 26.07 25.54
C SER A 352 0.82 27.52 25.89
N HIS A 353 -0.42 27.85 26.20
CA HIS A 353 -0.85 29.14 26.69
C HIS A 353 -1.31 29.01 28.13
N ASN A 354 -1.08 30.06 28.92
CA ASN A 354 -1.67 30.19 30.24
C ASN A 354 -2.59 31.41 30.23
N VAL A 355 -3.87 31.12 30.10
CA VAL A 355 -4.94 32.12 30.05
C VAL A 355 -5.69 32.03 31.36
N GLU A 356 -5.62 33.08 32.18
CA GLU A 356 -6.33 33.17 33.47
C GLU A 356 -6.03 31.97 34.42
N GLY A 357 -4.81 31.42 34.38
CA GLY A 357 -4.42 30.27 35.20
C GLY A 357 -4.79 28.91 34.61
N GLN A 358 -5.47 28.87 33.46
CA GLN A 358 -5.82 27.67 32.74
C GLN A 358 -4.86 27.44 31.57
N VAL A 359 -4.20 26.27 31.57
CA VAL A 359 -3.43 25.81 30.40
C VAL A 359 -4.38 25.51 29.25
N ILE A 360 -4.13 26.12 28.10
CA ILE A 360 -4.77 25.84 26.80
C ILE A 360 -3.66 25.54 25.80
N THR A 361 -3.80 24.45 25.03
CA THR A 361 -2.86 24.13 23.95
C THR A 361 -3.47 24.50 22.61
N THR A 362 -2.70 25.15 21.73
CA THR A 362 -3.11 25.37 20.34
C THR A 362 -2.15 24.66 19.37
N LEU A 363 -2.70 24.13 18.28
CA LEU A 363 -1.98 23.39 17.25
C LEU A 363 -2.20 24.07 15.90
N TYR A 364 -1.11 24.30 15.16
CA TYR A 364 -1.09 24.94 13.84
C TYR A 364 -0.43 23.98 12.86
N ALA A 365 -1.22 23.35 12.00
CA ALA A 365 -0.78 22.28 11.10
C ALA A 365 -0.82 22.68 9.61
N HIS A 366 -0.26 21.80 8.79
CA HIS A 366 -0.12 21.91 7.34
C HIS A 366 0.66 23.14 6.88
N LEU A 367 1.53 23.69 7.72
CA LEU A 367 2.32 24.87 7.39
C LEU A 367 3.28 24.57 6.22
N GLU A 368 3.68 25.59 5.48
CA GLU A 368 4.74 25.45 4.48
C GLU A 368 6.12 25.39 5.14
N ASN A 369 6.29 26.16 6.21
CA ASN A 369 7.53 26.35 6.95
C ASN A 369 7.22 26.76 8.40
N ARG A 370 8.21 26.64 9.27
CA ARG A 370 8.13 27.06 10.68
C ARG A 370 9.28 28.01 11.00
N PHE A 371 8.99 29.09 11.72
CA PHE A 371 9.94 30.12 12.13
C PHE A 371 10.22 30.13 13.63
N VAL A 372 9.64 29.18 14.36
CA VAL A 372 9.83 29.04 15.80
C VAL A 372 10.38 27.66 16.15
N SER A 373 10.98 27.52 17.33
CA SER A 373 11.60 26.27 17.81
C SER A 373 11.05 25.85 19.17
N ASP A 374 11.24 24.58 19.53
CA ASP A 374 10.81 24.00 20.80
C ASP A 374 11.35 24.80 21.99
N GLY A 375 10.48 25.08 22.97
CA GLY A 375 10.77 25.87 24.16
C GLY A 375 10.83 27.38 23.93
N GLN A 376 10.71 27.87 22.70
CA GLN A 376 10.68 29.30 22.42
C GLN A 376 9.42 29.94 23.00
N ARG A 377 9.59 31.04 23.75
CA ARG A 377 8.47 31.91 24.15
C ARG A 377 8.05 32.78 22.97
N VAL A 378 6.75 32.84 22.72
CA VAL A 378 6.16 33.64 21.64
C VAL A 378 5.16 34.63 22.20
N GLU A 379 5.05 35.78 21.54
CA GLU A 379 4.06 36.80 21.85
C GLU A 379 2.80 36.65 20.98
N LYS A 380 1.68 37.20 21.44
CA LYS A 380 0.44 37.25 20.65
C LYS A 380 0.68 37.95 19.30
N GLY A 381 0.27 37.30 18.22
CA GLY A 381 0.45 37.79 16.85
C GLY A 381 1.83 37.55 16.25
N GLN A 382 2.74 36.92 16.98
CA GLN A 382 4.05 36.55 16.43
C GLN A 382 3.88 35.55 15.28
N LEU A 383 4.60 35.80 14.18
CA LEU A 383 4.63 34.93 13.02
C LEU A 383 5.24 33.56 13.36
N LEU A 384 4.48 32.50 13.11
CA LEU A 384 4.88 31.11 13.33
C LEU A 384 5.35 30.44 12.05
N GLY A 385 4.80 30.85 10.91
CA GLY A 385 5.07 30.28 9.58
C GLY A 385 4.08 30.76 8.54
N TYR A 386 4.11 30.17 7.35
CA TYR A 386 3.13 30.40 6.30
C TYR A 386 2.21 29.20 6.12
N MET A 387 0.96 29.47 5.71
CA MET A 387 0.00 28.45 5.31
C MET A 387 0.57 27.62 4.15
N GLY A 388 0.44 26.30 4.24
CA GLY A 388 0.96 25.37 3.25
C GLY A 388 0.00 24.24 2.95
N ASN A 389 0.57 23.14 2.46
CA ASN A 389 -0.14 21.91 2.12
C ASN A 389 0.76 20.69 2.39
N THR A 390 1.28 20.59 3.61
CA THR A 390 2.22 19.54 4.02
C THR A 390 1.55 18.49 4.89
N GLY A 391 2.09 17.27 4.96
CA GLY A 391 1.43 16.15 5.65
C GLY A 391 0.19 15.65 4.90
N ARG A 392 -0.80 15.12 5.63
CA ARG A 392 -2.05 14.57 5.07
C ARG A 392 -3.08 15.68 4.83
N SER A 393 -2.85 16.52 3.82
CA SER A 393 -3.73 17.62 3.42
C SER A 393 -4.16 17.53 1.95
N PHE A 394 -5.39 17.94 1.63
CA PHE A 394 -5.99 17.88 0.29
C PHE A 394 -5.95 19.22 -0.47
N GLY A 395 -5.31 20.25 0.10
CA GLY A 395 -5.14 21.56 -0.52
C GLY A 395 -4.66 22.62 0.48
N PRO A 396 -4.17 23.79 0.03
CA PRO A 396 -3.62 24.80 0.94
C PRO A 396 -4.61 25.32 2.01
N HIS A 397 -4.32 25.03 3.27
CA HIS A 397 -5.09 25.51 4.42
C HIS A 397 -4.27 25.46 5.71
N LEU A 398 -4.73 26.19 6.74
CA LEU A 398 -4.31 26.00 8.12
C LEU A 398 -5.31 25.07 8.79
N HIS A 399 -4.84 23.94 9.31
CA HIS A 399 -5.60 23.16 10.28
C HIS A 399 -5.25 23.67 11.69
N PHE A 400 -6.27 24.12 12.42
CA PHE A 400 -6.11 24.78 13.72
C PHE A 400 -6.94 24.04 14.79
N GLU A 401 -6.27 23.52 15.82
CA GLU A 401 -6.94 22.88 16.96
C GLU A 401 -6.76 23.73 18.24
N VAL A 402 -7.75 23.66 19.13
CA VAL A 402 -7.70 24.23 20.48
C VAL A 402 -8.03 23.11 21.47
N HIS A 403 -7.21 22.97 22.50
CA HIS A 403 -7.35 21.96 23.54
C HIS A 403 -7.45 22.61 24.91
N GLU A 404 -8.51 22.28 25.66
CA GLU A 404 -8.66 22.71 27.05
C GLU A 404 -7.78 21.85 27.95
N GLY A 405 -6.54 22.29 28.13
CA GLY A 405 -5.49 21.56 28.82
C GLY A 405 -4.29 21.21 27.93
N PRO A 406 -3.42 20.33 28.41
CA PRO A 406 -2.40 19.69 27.58
C PRO A 406 -3.07 18.94 26.43
N TRP A 407 -2.57 19.09 25.20
CA TRP A 407 -2.88 18.16 24.11
C TRP A 407 -2.67 16.71 24.56
N ASN A 408 -3.57 15.81 24.18
CA ASN A 408 -3.45 14.36 24.37
C ASN A 408 -3.71 13.63 23.05
N GLY A 409 -3.14 12.44 22.89
CA GLY A 409 -3.25 11.64 21.66
C GLY A 409 -4.68 11.26 21.29
N ALA A 410 -5.53 11.02 22.29
CA ALA A 410 -6.96 10.78 22.10
C ALA A 410 -7.75 12.03 21.65
N LYS A 411 -7.13 13.21 21.72
CA LYS A 411 -7.74 14.53 21.46
C LYS A 411 -9.06 14.75 22.20
N SER A 412 -9.22 14.08 23.34
CA SER A 412 -10.45 14.05 24.13
C SER A 412 -10.84 15.41 24.68
N ASN A 413 -9.86 16.32 24.79
CA ASN A 413 -10.03 17.70 25.24
C ASN A 413 -9.97 18.73 24.11
N SER A 414 -10.00 18.29 22.84
CA SER A 414 -10.18 19.20 21.72
C SER A 414 -11.56 19.85 21.81
N VAL A 415 -11.62 21.15 21.54
CA VAL A 415 -12.86 21.93 21.56
C VAL A 415 -12.98 22.76 20.30
N ASP A 416 -14.21 23.15 19.95
CA ASP A 416 -14.45 24.02 18.81
C ASP A 416 -13.65 25.34 18.94
N PRO A 417 -12.64 25.58 18.08
CA PRO A 417 -11.80 26.77 18.13
C PRO A 417 -12.59 28.07 17.97
N LEU A 418 -13.78 28.04 17.34
CA LEU A 418 -14.64 29.21 17.15
C LEU A 418 -15.23 29.77 18.45
N ARG A 419 -15.06 29.06 19.57
CA ARG A 419 -15.37 29.58 20.91
C ARG A 419 -14.32 30.59 21.40
N TYR A 420 -13.11 30.52 20.87
CA TYR A 420 -11.96 31.28 21.36
C TYR A 420 -11.53 32.41 20.42
N ILE A 421 -11.70 32.22 19.11
CA ILE A 421 -11.26 33.19 18.09
C ILE A 421 -12.45 34.02 17.55
N PRO A 422 -12.24 35.31 17.21
CA PRO A 422 -13.28 36.12 16.62
C PRO A 422 -13.63 35.63 15.20
N ARG A 423 -14.91 35.74 14.85
CA ARG A 423 -15.48 35.24 13.58
C ARG A 423 -14.96 36.00 12.36
#